data_AF-A0A926HGM0-F1
#
_entry.id   AF-A0A926HGM0-F1
#
_cell.length_a   1.000
_cell.length_b   1.000
_cell.length_c   1.000
_cell.angle_alpha   90.00
_cell.angle_beta   90.00
_cell.angle_gamma   90.00
#
_symmetry.space_group_name_H-M   'P 1'
#
loop_
_entity.id
_entity.type
_entity.pdbx_description
1 polymer ?
#
loop_
_entity_poly.entity_id
_entity_poly.type
_entity_poly.pdbx_seq_one_letter_code
_entity_poly.pdbx_strand_id
1 'polypeptide(L)'
;MKQFPPFSIDEVNQCVHRNATVVPLTPKAFSLLGHLVNNSGRLITKEELLDAVWRDTFVQEAVLKVAILELRKALGDDARNPRFIETVHKRGYRFCASVTETAAAQPPPNNARVFGRNPEMESLRALWKDACNGNRRIVLIAGEAGIGKSTLVQHFLYTVPHGNVRIARGQCVEHFGEPEPYYPVLDACSRLARESGGTAVAEVLRQFAPTWLLQLPSIASSEDFQLLRAHVVGATKERMLREIADAINVLSSVDPVILVLEDLHWADSATVDLLSWIASKQDPARLLVIGTYRPVDAILS
;
A
#
# COMPACT_ATOMS: atom_id res chain seq x y z
N MET A 1 4.89 -3.74 -7.95
CA MET A 1 5.63 -2.74 -8.75
C MET A 1 5.51 -3.14 -10.21
N LYS A 2 5.04 -2.25 -11.09
CA LYS A 2 4.94 -2.55 -12.54
C LYS A 2 6.19 -2.04 -13.23
N GLN A 3 6.73 -2.83 -14.15
CA GLN A 3 7.96 -2.47 -14.86
C GLN A 3 7.72 -2.48 -16.36
N PHE A 4 8.27 -1.47 -17.03
CA PHE A 4 8.43 -1.41 -18.48
C PHE A 4 9.78 -0.74 -18.76
N PRO A 5 10.83 -1.50 -19.10
CA PRO A 5 12.19 -0.95 -19.15
C PRO A 5 12.32 0.31 -20.03
N PRO A 6 13.04 1.35 -19.57
CA PRO A 6 13.85 1.44 -18.34
C PRO A 6 13.08 1.94 -17.10
N PHE A 7 11.75 1.91 -17.11
CA PHE A 7 10.92 2.51 -16.06
C PHE A 7 10.32 1.49 -15.10
N SER A 8 10.14 1.91 -13.86
CA SER A 8 9.36 1.21 -12.85
C SER A 8 8.37 2.15 -12.18
N ILE A 9 7.14 1.70 -12.03
CA ILE A 9 6.08 2.43 -11.33
C ILE A 9 5.90 1.83 -9.95
N ASP A 10 6.13 2.68 -8.96
CA ASP A 10 5.74 2.47 -7.59
C ASP A 10 4.36 3.12 -7.35
N GLU A 11 3.31 2.30 -7.50
CA GLU A 11 1.93 2.72 -7.25
C GLU A 11 1.70 3.10 -5.78
N VAL A 12 2.52 2.57 -4.86
CA VAL A 12 2.42 2.83 -3.42
C VAL A 12 2.93 4.23 -3.10
N ASN A 13 4.14 4.55 -3.54
CA ASN A 13 4.78 5.84 -3.25
C ASN A 13 4.41 6.93 -4.28
N GLN A 14 3.50 6.63 -5.20
CA GLN A 14 3.14 7.47 -6.35
C GLN A 14 4.37 8.00 -7.12
N CYS A 15 5.36 7.13 -7.32
CA CYS A 15 6.65 7.49 -7.92
C CYS A 15 6.91 6.69 -9.18
N VAL A 16 7.50 7.35 -10.17
CA VAL A 16 8.04 6.71 -11.37
C VAL A 16 9.55 6.82 -11.32
N HIS A 17 10.25 5.71 -11.49
CA HIS A 17 11.69 5.70 -11.61
C HIS A 17 12.08 5.38 -13.04
N ARG A 18 13.12 6.06 -13.54
CA ARG A 18 13.86 5.66 -14.72
C ARG A 18 15.20 5.11 -14.24
N ASN A 19 15.40 3.80 -14.37
CA ASN A 19 16.46 3.09 -13.66
C ASN A 19 16.37 3.36 -12.14
N ALA A 20 17.28 4.14 -11.56
CA ALA A 20 17.30 4.50 -10.14
C ALA A 20 16.87 5.95 -9.85
N THR A 21 16.56 6.75 -10.87
CA THR A 21 16.26 8.19 -10.71
C THR A 21 14.76 8.43 -10.76
N VAL A 22 14.23 9.19 -9.79
CA VAL A 22 12.81 9.60 -9.78
C VAL A 22 12.53 10.53 -10.96
N VAL A 23 11.47 10.22 -11.71
CA VAL A 23 10.93 11.03 -12.78
C VAL A 23 9.75 11.81 -12.22
N PRO A 24 9.85 13.15 -12.10
CA PRO A 24 8.76 13.95 -11.56
C PRO A 24 7.57 13.94 -12.52
N LEU A 25 6.39 13.67 -11.97
CA LEU A 25 5.10 13.75 -12.65
C LEU A 25 4.10 14.49 -11.77
N THR A 26 3.19 15.23 -12.39
CA THR A 26 2.02 15.74 -11.67
C THR A 26 1.14 14.59 -11.20
N PRO A 27 0.34 14.75 -10.12
CA PRO A 27 -0.56 13.70 -9.65
C PRO A 27 -1.51 13.18 -10.75
N LYS A 28 -2.00 14.07 -11.61
CA LYS A 28 -2.88 13.69 -12.73
C LYS A 28 -2.11 12.93 -13.83
N ALA A 29 -0.89 13.32 -14.15
CA ALA A 29 -0.05 12.56 -15.07
C ALA A 29 0.31 11.18 -14.49
N PHE A 30 0.61 11.08 -13.20
CA PHE A 30 0.86 9.80 -12.52
C PHE A 30 -0.36 8.88 -12.60
N SER A 31 -1.55 9.36 -12.20
CA SER A 31 -2.79 8.57 -12.28
C SER A 31 -3.11 8.13 -13.71
N LEU A 32 -2.89 9.01 -14.69
CA LEU A 32 -3.06 8.69 -16.11
C LEU A 32 -2.10 7.58 -16.57
N LEU A 33 -0.82 7.66 -16.19
CA LEU A 33 0.17 6.64 -16.51
C LEU A 33 -0.18 5.30 -15.86
N GLY A 34 -0.57 5.30 -14.58
CA GLY A 34 -1.01 4.09 -13.89
C GLY A 34 -2.19 3.44 -14.60
N HIS A 35 -3.20 4.24 -14.99
CA HIS A 35 -4.35 3.71 -15.72
C HIS A 35 -4.00 3.12 -17.08
N LEU A 36 -3.09 3.76 -17.84
CA LEU A 36 -2.59 3.26 -19.12
C LEU A 36 -1.79 1.97 -18.98
N VAL A 37 -0.89 1.89 -18.00
CA VAL A 37 -0.05 0.71 -17.73
C VAL A 37 -0.90 -0.46 -17.25
N ASN A 38 -1.93 -0.21 -16.44
CA ASN A 38 -2.85 -1.25 -15.95
C ASN A 38 -3.73 -1.86 -17.04
N ASN A 39 -3.84 -1.18 -18.18
CA ASN A 39 -4.56 -1.63 -19.36
C ASN A 39 -3.62 -1.76 -20.56
N SER A 40 -2.35 -2.16 -20.33
CA SER A 40 -1.36 -2.30 -21.40
C SER A 40 -1.86 -3.19 -22.54
N GLY A 41 -1.59 -2.77 -23.78
CA GLY A 41 -2.06 -3.42 -25.00
C GLY A 41 -3.52 -3.12 -25.39
N ARG A 42 -4.35 -2.61 -24.47
CA ARG A 42 -5.75 -2.23 -24.74
C ARG A 42 -5.84 -0.76 -25.16
N LEU A 43 -6.66 -0.50 -26.18
CA LEU A 43 -7.05 0.87 -26.54
C LEU A 43 -8.03 1.41 -25.49
N ILE A 44 -7.67 2.52 -24.87
CA ILE A 44 -8.50 3.25 -23.92
C ILE A 44 -9.02 4.50 -24.62
N THR A 45 -10.34 4.74 -24.57
CA THR A 45 -10.94 5.90 -25.22
C THR A 45 -10.64 7.18 -24.45
N LYS A 46 -10.75 8.34 -25.11
CA LYS A 46 -10.56 9.62 -24.42
C LYS A 46 -11.58 9.83 -23.29
N GLU A 47 -12.82 9.42 -23.50
CA GLU A 47 -13.89 9.47 -22.50
C GLU A 47 -13.55 8.61 -21.29
N GLU A 48 -13.14 7.35 -21.50
CA GLU A 48 -12.73 6.44 -20.44
C GLU A 48 -11.56 7.00 -19.61
N LEU A 49 -10.57 7.63 -20.28
CA LEU A 49 -9.45 8.27 -19.60
C LEU A 49 -9.86 9.52 -18.80
N LEU A 50 -10.79 10.33 -19.34
CA LEU A 50 -11.31 11.50 -18.66
C LEU A 50 -12.09 11.10 -17.41
N ASP A 51 -12.97 10.11 -17.52
CA ASP A 51 -13.76 9.60 -16.38
C ASP A 51 -12.86 8.93 -15.34
N ALA A 52 -11.89 8.12 -15.74
CA ALA A 52 -11.03 7.41 -14.79
C ALA A 52 -10.14 8.34 -13.96
N VAL A 53 -9.66 9.45 -14.54
CA VAL A 53 -8.64 10.31 -13.91
C VAL A 53 -9.21 11.66 -13.43
N TRP A 54 -10.33 12.12 -13.98
CA TRP A 54 -10.97 13.41 -13.67
C TRP A 54 -12.47 13.29 -13.33
N ARG A 55 -12.90 12.15 -12.77
CA ARG A 55 -14.28 11.82 -12.34
C ARG A 55 -15.10 12.97 -11.72
N ASP A 56 -14.49 13.84 -10.92
CA ASP A 56 -15.16 14.93 -10.20
C ASP A 56 -14.90 16.32 -10.80
N THR A 57 -14.45 16.40 -12.06
CA THR A 57 -14.11 17.68 -12.70
C THR A 57 -14.55 17.70 -14.16
N PHE A 58 -15.39 18.67 -14.54
CA PHE A 58 -15.71 18.93 -15.93
C PHE A 58 -14.45 19.43 -16.66
N VAL A 59 -13.75 18.53 -17.34
CA VAL A 59 -12.54 18.83 -18.09
C VAL A 59 -12.75 18.63 -19.58
N GLN A 60 -12.15 19.50 -20.38
CA GLN A 60 -12.15 19.37 -21.83
C GLN A 60 -11.03 18.45 -22.29
N GLU A 61 -11.18 17.86 -23.49
CA GLU A 61 -10.17 16.98 -24.12
C GLU A 61 -8.76 17.62 -24.19
N ALA A 62 -8.68 18.95 -24.18
CA ALA A 62 -7.42 19.68 -24.14
C ALA A 62 -6.55 19.31 -22.91
N VAL A 63 -7.16 19.08 -21.74
CA VAL A 63 -6.44 18.70 -20.50
C VAL A 63 -5.77 17.34 -20.65
N LEU A 64 -6.47 16.37 -21.27
CA LEU A 64 -5.90 15.06 -21.57
C LEU A 64 -4.70 15.16 -22.52
N LYS A 65 -4.74 16.05 -23.52
CA LYS A 65 -3.61 16.28 -24.42
C LYS A 65 -2.38 16.83 -23.70
N VAL A 66 -2.58 17.75 -22.75
CA VAL A 66 -1.50 18.30 -21.92
C VAL A 66 -0.87 17.22 -21.05
N ALA A 67 -1.70 16.41 -20.37
CA ALA A 67 -1.20 15.32 -19.54
C ALA A 67 -0.45 14.25 -20.35
N ILE A 68 -0.92 13.91 -21.55
CA ILE A 68 -0.21 13.00 -22.48
C ILE A 68 1.12 13.61 -22.94
N LEU A 69 1.17 14.91 -23.21
CA LEU A 69 2.40 15.60 -23.58
C LEU A 69 3.42 15.57 -22.43
N GLU A 70 2.98 15.82 -21.20
CA GLU A 70 3.80 15.70 -20.00
C GLU A 70 4.37 14.29 -19.85
N LEU A 71 3.52 13.26 -19.98
CA LEU A 71 3.95 11.86 -19.92
C LEU A 71 4.98 11.54 -21.01
N ARG A 72 4.74 11.96 -22.25
CA ARG A 72 5.70 11.74 -23.34
C ARG A 72 7.04 12.40 -23.05
N LYS A 73 7.04 13.63 -22.52
CA LYS A 73 8.28 14.33 -22.13
C LYS A 73 9.00 13.59 -21.00
N ALA A 74 8.28 13.15 -19.98
CA ALA A 74 8.83 12.43 -18.82
C ALA A 74 9.41 11.06 -19.22
N LEU A 75 8.74 10.35 -20.13
CA LEU A 75 9.17 9.05 -20.63
C LEU A 75 10.21 9.13 -21.77
N GLY A 76 10.43 10.32 -22.34
CA GLY A 76 11.24 10.49 -23.55
C GLY A 76 10.62 9.81 -24.77
N ASP A 77 9.29 9.79 -24.86
CA ASP A 77 8.50 9.14 -25.90
C ASP A 77 8.18 10.12 -27.05
N ASP A 78 8.38 9.69 -28.29
CA ASP A 78 8.03 10.48 -29.48
C ASP A 78 6.67 10.04 -30.03
N ALA A 79 5.75 10.99 -30.19
CA ALA A 79 4.42 10.73 -30.75
C ALA A 79 4.45 10.18 -32.19
N ARG A 80 5.51 10.47 -32.97
CA ARG A 80 5.67 9.99 -34.35
C ARG A 80 6.23 8.58 -34.43
N ASN A 81 6.96 8.16 -33.39
CA ASN A 81 7.52 6.82 -33.27
C ASN A 81 7.32 6.32 -31.83
N PRO A 82 6.07 6.01 -31.43
CA PRO A 82 5.73 5.77 -30.04
C PRO A 82 6.33 4.46 -29.54
N ARG A 83 7.13 4.57 -28.48
CA ARG A 83 7.68 3.41 -27.75
C ARG A 83 6.78 3.00 -26.60
N PHE A 84 6.09 3.97 -25.99
CA PHE A 84 5.25 3.73 -24.81
C PHE A 84 3.79 4.06 -25.09
N ILE A 85 3.49 5.26 -25.59
CA ILE A 85 2.11 5.74 -25.74
C ILE A 85 1.77 5.96 -27.21
N GLU A 86 1.05 5.00 -27.80
CA GLU A 86 0.51 5.12 -29.15
C GLU A 86 -0.75 6.01 -29.13
N THR A 87 -0.81 6.98 -30.04
CA THR A 87 -2.05 7.72 -30.32
C THR A 87 -2.87 6.94 -31.34
N VAL A 88 -4.07 6.50 -30.97
CA VAL A 88 -5.03 5.95 -31.93
C VAL A 88 -5.96 7.08 -32.38
N HIS A 89 -5.75 7.55 -33.61
CA HIS A 89 -6.43 8.72 -34.16
C HIS A 89 -7.94 8.71 -33.91
N LYS A 90 -8.45 9.84 -33.39
CA LYS A 90 -9.86 10.09 -33.03
C LYS A 90 -10.47 9.18 -31.97
N ARG A 91 -9.75 8.20 -31.43
CA ARG A 91 -10.29 7.24 -30.45
C ARG A 91 -9.70 7.41 -29.05
N GLY A 92 -8.38 7.48 -28.94
CA GLY A 92 -7.72 7.55 -27.63
C GLY A 92 -6.27 7.10 -27.68
N TYR A 93 -5.83 6.41 -26.64
CA TYR A 93 -4.43 6.05 -26.45
C TYR A 93 -4.27 4.59 -26.08
N ARG A 94 -3.13 4.01 -26.43
CA ARG A 94 -2.74 2.65 -26.06
C ARG A 94 -1.33 2.68 -25.48
N PHE A 95 -1.15 1.96 -24.38
CA PHE A 95 0.18 1.69 -23.86
C PHE A 95 0.75 0.46 -24.55
N CYS A 96 1.84 0.61 -25.30
CA CYS A 96 2.36 -0.41 -26.21
C CYS A 96 3.62 -1.12 -25.70
N ALA A 97 4.20 -0.63 -24.60
CA ALA A 97 5.33 -1.29 -23.97
C ALA A 97 4.89 -2.57 -23.24
N SER A 98 5.71 -3.60 -23.32
CA SER A 98 5.55 -4.82 -22.51
C SER A 98 5.67 -4.46 -21.03
N VAL A 99 4.57 -4.63 -20.31
CA VAL A 99 4.51 -4.41 -18.86
C VAL A 99 4.67 -5.76 -18.18
N THR A 100 5.71 -5.89 -17.38
CA THR A 100 5.89 -7.06 -16.52
C THR A 100 5.40 -6.70 -15.13
N GLU A 101 4.40 -7.43 -14.66
CA GLU A 101 4.08 -7.46 -13.24
C GLU A 101 5.13 -8.31 -12.55
N THR A 102 6.09 -7.64 -11.94
CA THR A 102 6.94 -8.32 -10.96
C THR A 102 6.07 -8.45 -9.71
N ALA A 103 5.53 -9.66 -9.47
CA ALA A 103 5.09 -10.06 -8.13
C ALA A 103 6.20 -9.64 -7.19
N ALA A 104 5.93 -8.69 -6.30
CA ALA A 104 6.91 -7.76 -5.75
C ALA A 104 8.21 -8.43 -5.26
N ALA A 105 9.14 -8.70 -6.18
CA ALA A 105 10.54 -8.86 -5.89
C ALA A 105 10.97 -7.44 -5.60
N GLN A 106 10.96 -7.12 -4.31
CA GLN A 106 11.62 -5.95 -3.77
C GLN A 106 12.99 -5.88 -4.47
N PRO A 107 13.40 -4.71 -5.01
CA PRO A 107 14.68 -4.61 -5.72
C PRO A 107 15.79 -5.22 -4.85
N PRO A 108 16.80 -5.92 -5.41
CA PRO A 108 17.93 -6.33 -4.60
C PRO A 108 18.47 -5.08 -3.90
N PRO A 109 18.77 -5.14 -2.59
CA PRO A 109 19.16 -3.98 -1.84
C PRO A 109 20.35 -3.33 -2.56
N ASN A 110 20.27 -2.02 -2.76
CA ASN A 110 21.51 -1.26 -2.78
C ASN A 110 22.25 -1.68 -1.51
N ASN A 111 23.48 -2.17 -1.65
CA ASN A 111 24.36 -2.54 -0.55
C ASN A 111 24.79 -1.27 0.24
N ALA A 112 23.85 -0.41 0.59
CA ALA A 112 23.95 0.44 1.76
C ALA A 112 23.96 -0.50 2.95
N ARG A 113 25.13 -1.12 3.17
CA ARG A 113 25.50 -1.88 4.35
C ARG A 113 24.85 -1.19 5.54
N VAL A 114 23.96 -1.91 6.22
CA VAL A 114 23.45 -1.52 7.53
C VAL A 114 24.62 -1.67 8.53
N PHE A 115 25.65 -0.83 8.38
CA PHE A 115 26.75 -0.78 9.33
C PHE A 115 26.21 -0.23 10.65
N GLY A 116 26.46 -0.94 11.75
CA GLY A 116 26.16 -0.47 13.09
C GLY A 116 24.75 -0.71 13.61
N ARG A 117 23.84 -1.37 12.87
CA ARG A 117 22.48 -1.74 13.38
C ARG A 117 22.25 -3.22 13.66
N ASN A 118 23.33 -3.93 13.94
CA ASN A 118 23.26 -5.32 14.37
C ASN A 118 22.38 -5.51 15.62
N PRO A 119 22.43 -4.67 16.67
CA PRO A 119 21.60 -4.90 17.86
C PRO A 119 20.10 -4.69 17.59
N GLU A 120 19.70 -3.71 16.79
CA GLU A 120 18.30 -3.51 16.41
C GLU A 120 17.80 -4.65 15.53
N MET A 121 18.64 -5.14 14.62
CA MET A 121 18.29 -6.29 13.78
C MET A 121 18.14 -7.58 14.58
N GLU A 122 19.03 -7.82 15.55
CA GLU A 122 18.95 -8.95 16.47
C GLU A 122 17.70 -8.86 17.35
N SER A 123 17.36 -7.66 17.82
CA SER A 123 16.13 -7.39 18.58
C SER A 123 14.88 -7.69 17.75
N LEU A 124 14.81 -7.22 16.49
CA LEU A 124 13.68 -7.52 15.59
C LEU A 124 13.55 -9.02 15.31
N ARG A 125 14.67 -9.73 15.12
CA ARG A 125 14.68 -11.19 14.94
C ARG A 125 14.22 -11.93 16.19
N ALA A 126 14.62 -11.49 17.38
CA ALA A 126 14.18 -12.08 18.64
C ALA A 126 12.67 -11.91 18.83
N LEU A 127 12.15 -10.69 18.60
CA LEU A 127 10.71 -10.40 18.65
C LEU A 127 9.94 -11.21 17.61
N TRP A 128 10.50 -11.39 16.41
CA TRP A 128 9.89 -12.21 15.37
C TRP A 128 9.80 -13.68 15.75
N LYS A 129 10.88 -14.25 16.28
CA LYS A 129 10.90 -15.63 16.77
C LYS A 129 9.86 -15.84 17.86
N ASP A 130 9.73 -14.88 18.76
CA ASP A 130 8.76 -14.90 19.84
C ASP A 130 7.32 -14.81 19.31
N ALA A 131 7.08 -13.95 18.30
CA ALA A 131 5.82 -13.89 17.59
C ALA A 131 5.46 -15.22 16.92
N CYS A 132 6.41 -15.89 16.28
CA CYS A 132 6.17 -17.21 15.70
C CYS A 132 5.73 -18.26 16.74
N ASN A 133 6.15 -18.10 18.01
CA ASN A 133 5.77 -18.98 19.11
C ASN A 133 4.37 -18.68 19.71
N GLY A 134 3.60 -17.78 19.09
CA GLY A 134 2.24 -17.44 19.53
C GLY A 134 2.14 -16.20 20.41
N ASN A 135 3.25 -15.50 20.64
CA ASN A 135 3.25 -14.32 21.47
C ASN A 135 3.08 -13.04 20.65
N ARG A 136 2.01 -12.30 20.88
CA ARG A 136 1.84 -11.00 20.23
C ARG A 136 2.98 -10.06 20.59
N ARG A 137 3.62 -9.47 19.58
CA ARG A 137 4.70 -8.47 19.76
C ARG A 137 4.40 -7.21 18.99
N ILE A 138 4.66 -6.08 19.63
CA ILE A 138 4.56 -4.75 19.04
C ILE A 138 5.89 -4.06 19.31
N VAL A 139 6.48 -3.49 18.27
CA VAL A 139 7.74 -2.76 18.33
C VAL A 139 7.60 -1.44 17.60
N LEU A 140 8.09 -0.37 18.23
CA LEU A 140 8.14 0.97 17.64
C LEU A 140 9.61 1.34 17.41
N ILE A 141 9.92 1.69 16.18
CA ILE A 141 11.24 2.16 15.76
C ILE A 141 11.19 3.67 15.67
N ALA A 142 11.83 4.32 16.65
CA ALA A 142 11.95 5.77 16.73
C ALA A 142 13.23 6.25 16.03
N GLY A 143 13.19 7.47 15.48
CA GLY A 143 14.40 8.15 15.00
C GLY A 143 14.07 9.29 14.04
N GLU A 144 15.09 10.10 13.72
CA GLU A 144 14.94 11.26 12.84
C GLU A 144 14.60 10.88 11.39
N ALA A 145 14.16 11.88 10.62
CA ALA A 145 13.95 11.71 9.18
C ALA A 145 15.27 11.33 8.48
N GLY A 146 15.22 10.41 7.51
CA GLY A 146 16.41 9.98 6.77
C GLY A 146 17.39 9.09 7.55
N ILE A 147 17.17 8.83 8.85
CA ILE A 147 18.05 7.95 9.64
C ILE A 147 17.98 6.48 9.18
N GLY A 148 17.09 6.10 8.25
CA GLY A 148 17.02 4.73 7.69
C GLY A 148 16.14 3.76 8.48
N LYS A 149 15.07 4.23 9.14
CA LYS A 149 14.09 3.36 9.82
C LYS A 149 13.44 2.37 8.86
N SER A 150 12.89 2.87 7.76
CA SER A 150 12.24 2.04 6.73
C SER A 150 13.25 1.10 6.06
N THR A 151 14.50 1.52 5.89
CA THR A 151 15.61 0.65 5.43
C THR A 151 15.87 -0.49 6.42
N LEU A 152 15.92 -0.22 7.73
CA LEU A 152 16.07 -1.26 8.77
C LEU A 152 14.93 -2.28 8.71
N VAL A 153 13.68 -1.80 8.64
CA VAL A 153 12.49 -2.66 8.54
C VAL A 153 12.54 -3.50 7.26
N GLN A 154 12.85 -2.88 6.12
CA GLN A 154 12.98 -3.59 4.86
C GLN A 154 14.06 -4.68 4.92
N HIS A 155 15.24 -4.36 5.45
CA HIS A 155 16.31 -5.33 5.68
C HIS A 155 15.86 -6.50 6.56
N PHE A 156 15.15 -6.22 7.66
CA PHE A 156 14.60 -7.26 8.52
C PHE A 156 13.65 -8.18 7.73
N LEU A 157 12.73 -7.62 6.95
CA LEU A 157 11.74 -8.39 6.18
C LEU A 157 12.38 -9.27 5.11
N TYR A 158 13.52 -8.90 4.51
CA TYR A 158 14.28 -9.80 3.64
C TYR A 158 14.87 -11.00 4.37
N THR A 159 15.08 -10.91 5.68
CA THR A 159 15.59 -12.03 6.48
C THR A 159 14.50 -12.98 6.96
N VAL A 160 13.23 -12.60 6.79
CA VAL A 160 12.10 -13.46 7.10
C VAL A 160 11.99 -14.52 5.99
N PRO A 161 11.83 -15.82 6.34
CA PRO A 161 11.74 -16.89 5.35
C PRO A 161 10.63 -16.64 4.33
N HIS A 162 10.91 -16.91 3.06
CA HIS A 162 9.91 -16.87 2.00
C HIS A 162 9.04 -18.14 2.08
N GLY A 163 7.74 -17.95 2.36
CA GLY A 163 6.77 -19.03 2.53
C GLY A 163 6.29 -19.16 3.98
N ASN A 164 4.97 -19.31 4.17
CA ASN A 164 4.30 -19.43 5.48
C ASN A 164 4.37 -18.18 6.37
N VAL A 165 4.32 -17.00 5.77
CA VAL A 165 4.20 -15.73 6.49
C VAL A 165 3.33 -14.76 5.71
N ARG A 166 2.50 -13.97 6.40
CA ARG A 166 1.73 -12.87 5.80
C ARG A 166 2.37 -11.54 6.20
N ILE A 167 2.78 -10.74 5.22
CA ILE A 167 3.38 -9.41 5.48
C ILE A 167 2.41 -8.34 4.97
N ALA A 168 1.72 -7.69 5.90
CA ALA A 168 0.83 -6.57 5.59
C ALA A 168 1.61 -5.26 5.81
N ARG A 169 1.54 -4.32 4.87
CA ARG A 169 2.23 -3.02 4.97
C ARG A 169 1.29 -1.86 4.70
N GLY A 170 1.24 -0.94 5.64
CA GLY A 170 0.51 0.32 5.56
C GLY A 170 1.44 1.51 5.73
N GLN A 171 1.09 2.62 5.11
CA GLN A 171 1.80 3.88 5.29
C GLN A 171 0.82 4.95 5.78
N CYS A 172 1.17 5.62 6.88
CA CYS A 172 0.51 6.86 7.25
C CYS A 172 0.99 7.94 6.29
N VAL A 173 0.05 8.71 5.74
CA VAL A 173 0.38 9.84 4.88
C VAL A 173 -0.07 11.13 5.54
N GLU A 174 0.71 12.19 5.32
CA GLU A 174 0.36 13.53 5.78
C GLU A 174 -0.88 14.01 5.02
N HIS A 175 -1.94 14.36 5.75
CA HIS A 175 -3.19 14.84 5.17
C HIS A 175 -3.48 16.27 5.61
N PHE A 176 -3.96 17.08 4.67
CA PHE A 176 -4.57 18.38 4.96
C PHE A 176 -6.09 18.19 5.02
N GLY A 177 -6.64 17.96 6.21
CA GLY A 177 -8.06 17.68 6.44
C GLY A 177 -8.29 16.58 7.47
N GLU A 178 -9.54 16.14 7.65
CA GLU A 178 -9.82 14.95 8.47
C GLU A 178 -9.26 13.70 7.77
N PRO A 179 -8.30 12.99 8.39
CA PRO A 179 -7.74 11.77 7.82
C PRO A 179 -8.79 10.66 7.80
N GLU A 180 -8.76 9.81 6.77
CA GLU A 180 -9.59 8.59 6.75
C GLU A 180 -9.20 7.69 7.93
N PRO A 181 -10.12 7.37 8.85
CA PRO A 181 -9.82 6.54 10.01
C PRO A 181 -9.27 5.19 9.59
N TYR A 182 -8.21 4.73 10.27
CA TYR A 182 -7.59 3.43 10.02
C TYR A 182 -6.95 3.26 8.64
N TYR A 183 -6.77 4.34 7.86
CA TYR A 183 -6.20 4.30 6.52
C TYR A 183 -4.98 3.36 6.36
N PRO A 184 -3.92 3.45 7.20
CA PRO A 184 -2.74 2.60 7.00
C PRO A 184 -3.07 1.10 7.18
N VAL A 185 -4.04 0.75 8.02
CA VAL A 185 -4.48 -0.64 8.19
C VAL A 185 -5.36 -1.09 7.02
N LEU A 186 -6.22 -0.21 6.52
CA LEU A 186 -7.02 -0.48 5.31
C LEU A 186 -6.13 -0.68 4.07
N ASP A 187 -5.09 0.14 3.91
CA ASP A 187 -4.08 0.00 2.87
C ASP A 187 -3.32 -1.34 3.01
N ALA A 188 -2.93 -1.69 4.24
CA ALA A 188 -2.26 -2.97 4.53
C ALA A 188 -3.14 -4.18 4.18
N CYS A 189 -4.43 -4.16 4.53
CA CYS A 189 -5.40 -5.19 4.16
C CYS A 189 -5.62 -5.26 2.65
N SER A 190 -5.76 -4.11 1.99
CA SER A 190 -5.91 -4.01 0.53
C SER A 190 -4.76 -4.68 -0.20
N ARG A 191 -3.52 -4.44 0.23
CA ARG A 191 -2.33 -5.03 -0.37
C ARG A 191 -2.25 -6.53 -0.12
N LEU A 192 -2.47 -6.95 1.12
CA LEU A 192 -2.42 -8.35 1.50
C LEU A 192 -3.43 -9.20 0.71
N ALA A 193 -4.62 -8.65 0.44
CA ALA A 193 -5.64 -9.33 -0.37
C ALA A 193 -5.32 -9.41 -1.88
N ARG A 194 -4.33 -8.65 -2.37
CA ARG A 194 -3.86 -8.73 -3.78
C ARG A 194 -2.70 -9.70 -3.96
N GLU A 195 -2.08 -10.14 -2.87
CA GLU A 195 -0.97 -11.10 -2.90
C GLU A 195 -1.47 -12.55 -3.03
N SER A 196 -0.54 -13.48 -3.25
CA SER A 196 -0.85 -14.91 -3.27
C SER A 196 -1.49 -15.35 -1.95
N GLY A 197 -2.70 -15.92 -2.02
CA GLY A 197 -3.50 -16.24 -0.82
C GLY A 197 -4.48 -15.13 -0.40
N GLY A 198 -4.61 -14.06 -1.18
CA GLY A 198 -5.51 -12.94 -0.90
C GLY A 198 -7.00 -13.30 -0.86
N THR A 199 -7.42 -14.38 -1.53
CA THR A 199 -8.79 -14.91 -1.42
C THR A 199 -9.12 -15.33 0.01
N ALA A 200 -8.20 -15.99 0.70
CA ALA A 200 -8.37 -16.37 2.11
C ALA A 200 -8.46 -15.13 3.02
N VAL A 201 -7.73 -14.06 2.70
CA VAL A 201 -7.82 -12.79 3.44
C VAL A 201 -9.20 -12.16 3.27
N ALA A 202 -9.71 -12.12 2.04
CA ALA A 202 -11.05 -11.61 1.75
C ALA A 202 -12.14 -12.43 2.47
N GLU A 203 -12.01 -13.76 2.50
CA GLU A 203 -12.92 -14.64 3.25
C GLU A 203 -12.91 -14.37 4.75
N VAL A 204 -11.72 -14.23 5.35
CA VAL A 204 -11.60 -13.90 6.77
C VAL A 204 -12.20 -12.52 7.06
N LEU A 205 -11.93 -11.51 6.24
CA LEU A 205 -12.53 -10.18 6.41
C LEU A 205 -14.06 -10.23 6.27
N ARG A 206 -14.59 -11.00 5.31
CA ARG A 206 -16.04 -11.17 5.13
C ARG A 206 -16.72 -11.77 6.35
N GLN A 207 -16.07 -12.76 6.97
CA GLN A 207 -16.65 -13.49 8.10
C GLN A 207 -16.44 -12.77 9.45
N PHE A 208 -15.26 -12.20 9.67
CA PHE A 208 -14.84 -11.68 10.98
C PHE A 208 -14.73 -10.16 11.04
N ALA A 209 -14.57 -9.48 9.90
CA ALA A 209 -14.47 -8.02 9.84
C ALA A 209 -15.33 -7.38 8.73
N PRO A 210 -16.65 -7.65 8.69
CA PRO A 210 -17.54 -7.12 7.65
C PRO A 210 -17.55 -5.59 7.55
N THR A 211 -17.42 -4.85 8.67
CA THR A 211 -17.36 -3.38 8.63
C THR A 211 -16.09 -2.88 7.94
N TRP A 212 -15.00 -3.65 8.04
CA TRP A 212 -13.72 -3.34 7.37
C TRP A 212 -13.77 -3.70 5.89
N LEU A 213 -14.37 -4.84 5.54
CA LEU A 213 -14.56 -5.22 4.15
C LEU A 213 -15.35 -4.16 3.36
N LEU A 214 -16.35 -3.52 3.98
CA LEU A 214 -17.11 -2.42 3.38
C LEU A 214 -16.25 -1.19 3.06
N GLN A 215 -15.13 -0.96 3.76
CA GLN A 215 -14.18 0.12 3.47
C GLN A 215 -13.18 -0.25 2.37
N LEU A 216 -13.24 -1.48 1.86
CA LEU A 216 -12.25 -2.05 0.93
C LEU A 216 -12.90 -2.41 -0.41
N PRO A 217 -13.26 -1.43 -1.25
CA PRO A 217 -13.96 -1.69 -2.52
C PRO A 217 -13.14 -2.49 -3.53
N SER A 218 -11.81 -2.55 -3.37
CA SER A 218 -10.96 -3.39 -4.21
C SER A 218 -10.97 -4.87 -3.83
N ILE A 219 -11.59 -5.23 -2.70
CA ILE A 219 -11.72 -6.60 -2.19
C ILE A 219 -13.19 -7.03 -2.17
N ALA A 220 -14.08 -6.15 -1.73
CA ALA A 220 -15.50 -6.42 -1.61
C ALA A 220 -16.16 -6.62 -2.99
N SER A 221 -16.91 -7.70 -3.14
CA SER A 221 -17.74 -7.94 -4.32
C SER A 221 -19.01 -7.08 -4.28
N SER A 222 -19.68 -6.92 -5.44
CA SER A 222 -20.97 -6.24 -5.48
C SER A 222 -22.04 -6.91 -4.61
N GLU A 223 -21.96 -8.24 -4.43
CA GLU A 223 -22.83 -9.00 -3.53
C GLU A 223 -22.53 -8.69 -2.05
N ASP A 224 -21.26 -8.55 -1.69
CA ASP A 224 -20.85 -8.17 -0.33
C ASP A 224 -21.43 -6.81 0.06
N PHE A 225 -21.37 -5.84 -0.85
CA PHE A 225 -21.94 -4.51 -0.60
C PHE A 225 -23.44 -4.56 -0.35
N GLN A 226 -24.19 -5.42 -1.06
CA GLN A 226 -25.64 -5.54 -0.86
C GLN A 226 -25.97 -6.25 0.46
N LEU A 227 -25.31 -7.38 0.74
CA LEU A 227 -25.53 -8.15 1.97
C LEU A 227 -25.12 -7.38 3.22
N LEU A 228 -23.96 -6.73 3.20
CA LEU A 228 -23.42 -6.04 4.36
C LEU A 228 -24.13 -4.71 4.61
N ARG A 229 -24.58 -3.96 3.59
CA ARG A 229 -25.41 -2.76 3.82
C ARG A 229 -26.74 -3.08 4.50
N ALA A 230 -27.27 -4.28 4.31
CA ALA A 230 -28.50 -4.72 4.98
C ALA A 230 -28.27 -5.16 6.44
N HIS A 231 -27.07 -5.62 6.80
CA HIS A 231 -26.78 -6.24 8.11
C HIS A 231 -25.82 -5.45 9.01
N VAL A 232 -25.12 -4.45 8.46
CA VAL A 232 -24.14 -3.61 9.17
C VAL A 232 -24.79 -2.28 9.58
N VAL A 233 -25.95 -2.35 10.23
CA VAL A 233 -26.56 -1.17 10.86
C VAL A 233 -25.84 -0.90 12.18
N GLY A 234 -25.38 0.33 12.38
CA GLY A 234 -24.72 0.75 13.63
C GLY A 234 -23.26 0.29 13.77
N ALA A 235 -22.45 0.39 12.71
CA ALA A 235 -21.01 0.21 12.83
C ALA A 235 -20.42 1.25 13.79
N THR A 236 -20.10 0.83 15.02
CA THR A 236 -19.40 1.68 15.99
C THR A 236 -17.89 1.48 15.92
N LYS A 237 -17.14 2.45 16.43
CA LYS A 237 -15.69 2.37 16.56
C LYS A 237 -15.25 1.10 17.29
N GLU A 238 -15.91 0.76 18.39
CA GLU A 238 -15.60 -0.41 19.23
C GLU A 238 -15.89 -1.72 18.50
N ARG A 239 -16.95 -1.75 17.68
CA ARG A 239 -17.26 -2.89 16.83
C ARG A 239 -16.17 -3.08 15.78
N MET A 240 -15.78 -2.02 15.07
CA MET A 240 -14.69 -2.07 14.09
C MET A 240 -13.39 -2.57 14.73
N LEU A 241 -13.02 -2.07 15.91
CA LEU A 241 -11.81 -2.51 16.63
C LEU A 241 -11.83 -4.00 16.97
N ARG A 242 -12.99 -4.53 17.41
CA ARG A 242 -13.15 -5.97 17.71
C ARG A 242 -13.06 -6.81 16.45
N GLU A 243 -13.75 -6.39 15.40
CA GLU A 243 -13.83 -7.09 14.12
C GLU A 243 -12.45 -7.30 13.48
N ILE A 244 -11.64 -6.24 13.34
CA ILE A 244 -10.31 -6.36 12.73
C ILE A 244 -9.39 -7.25 13.55
N ALA A 245 -9.53 -7.23 14.87
CA ALA A 245 -8.71 -8.05 15.73
C ALA A 245 -9.07 -9.53 15.65
N ASP A 246 -10.36 -9.86 15.56
CA ASP A 246 -10.81 -11.22 15.33
C ASP A 246 -10.28 -11.72 13.97
N ALA A 247 -10.33 -10.87 12.93
CA ALA A 247 -9.72 -11.19 11.64
C ALA A 247 -8.20 -11.40 11.73
N ILE A 248 -7.46 -10.53 12.43
CA ILE A 248 -6.01 -10.68 12.63
C ILE A 248 -5.69 -11.96 13.40
N ASN A 249 -6.48 -12.29 14.44
CA ASN A 249 -6.30 -13.52 15.21
C ASN A 249 -6.46 -14.75 14.32
N VAL A 250 -7.53 -14.81 13.53
CA VAL A 250 -7.78 -15.91 12.58
C VAL A 250 -6.65 -16.01 11.55
N LEU A 251 -6.23 -14.90 10.93
CA LEU A 251 -5.13 -14.90 9.98
C LEU A 251 -3.82 -15.39 10.59
N SER A 252 -3.51 -14.95 11.82
CA SER A 252 -2.31 -15.34 12.56
C SER A 252 -2.33 -16.82 13.00
N SER A 253 -3.51 -17.42 13.13
CA SER A 253 -3.67 -18.85 13.46
C SER A 253 -3.27 -19.78 12.31
N VAL A 254 -3.33 -19.31 11.06
CA VAL A 254 -2.96 -20.07 9.87
C VAL A 254 -1.47 -19.87 9.56
N ASP A 255 -1.06 -18.62 9.32
CA ASP A 255 0.34 -18.24 9.14
C ASP A 255 0.68 -17.05 10.03
N PRO A 256 1.89 -16.98 10.61
CA PRO A 256 2.35 -15.79 11.30
C PRO A 256 2.19 -14.52 10.46
N VAL A 257 1.74 -13.44 11.10
CA VAL A 257 1.46 -12.14 10.47
C VAL A 257 2.50 -11.11 10.93
N ILE A 258 3.07 -10.38 9.98
CA ILE A 258 3.84 -9.16 10.23
C ILE A 258 3.02 -7.98 9.70
N LEU A 259 2.62 -7.06 10.57
CA LEU A 259 1.97 -5.81 10.21
C LEU A 259 2.97 -4.67 10.35
N VAL A 260 3.32 -4.03 9.24
CA VAL A 260 4.21 -2.87 9.22
C VAL A 260 3.40 -1.61 8.99
N LEU A 261 3.52 -0.63 9.88
CA LEU A 261 2.93 0.70 9.75
C LEU A 261 4.04 1.75 9.73
N GLU A 262 4.26 2.38 8.58
CA GLU A 262 5.28 3.41 8.43
C GLU A 262 4.73 4.79 8.77
N ASP A 263 5.62 5.65 9.28
CA ASP A 263 5.36 7.07 9.54
C ASP A 263 4.18 7.36 10.50
N LEU A 264 4.07 6.60 11.59
CA LEU A 264 3.00 6.72 12.61
C LEU A 264 2.87 8.11 13.26
N HIS A 265 3.81 9.01 13.06
CA HIS A 265 3.68 10.42 13.45
C HIS A 265 2.58 11.16 12.65
N TRP A 266 2.15 10.61 11.51
CA TRP A 266 0.99 11.06 10.73
C TRP A 266 -0.24 10.16 10.93
N ALA A 267 -0.23 9.24 11.89
CA ALA A 267 -1.38 8.38 12.15
C ALA A 267 -2.58 9.17 12.70
N ASP A 268 -3.78 8.81 12.26
CA ASP A 268 -5.02 9.28 12.87
C ASP A 268 -5.23 8.66 14.27
N SER A 269 -6.06 9.30 15.09
CA SER A 269 -6.34 8.84 16.46
C SER A 269 -6.97 7.46 16.50
N ALA A 270 -7.76 7.08 15.50
CA ALA A 270 -8.39 5.76 15.44
C ALA A 270 -7.34 4.66 15.19
N THR A 271 -6.36 4.89 14.32
CA THR A 271 -5.20 3.99 14.14
C THR A 271 -4.40 3.83 15.42
N VAL A 272 -4.13 4.91 16.16
CA VAL A 272 -3.41 4.85 17.44
C VAL A 272 -4.21 4.06 18.49
N ASP A 273 -5.53 4.26 18.55
CA ASP A 273 -6.42 3.50 19.43
C ASP A 273 -6.44 2.02 19.08
N LEU A 274 -6.42 1.68 17.79
CA LEU A 274 -6.31 0.30 17.33
C LEU A 274 -5.00 -0.34 17.76
N LEU A 275 -3.87 0.34 17.61
CA LEU A 275 -2.58 -0.17 18.08
C LEU A 275 -2.57 -0.39 19.59
N SER A 276 -3.10 0.56 20.35
CA SER A 276 -3.24 0.46 21.80
C SER A 276 -4.14 -0.71 22.20
N TRP A 277 -5.24 -0.90 21.47
CA TRP A 277 -6.18 -1.99 21.69
C TRP A 277 -5.52 -3.34 21.36
N ILE A 278 -4.79 -3.46 20.26
CA ILE A 278 -4.04 -4.67 19.89
C ILE A 278 -2.98 -4.99 20.96
N ALA A 279 -2.28 -3.97 21.48
CA ALA A 279 -1.29 -4.10 22.55
C ALA A 279 -1.90 -4.60 23.87
N SER A 280 -3.15 -4.21 24.16
CA SER A 280 -3.83 -4.53 25.41
C SER A 280 -4.29 -5.99 25.53
N LYS A 281 -4.32 -6.74 24.42
CA LYS A 281 -4.83 -8.12 24.41
C LYS A 281 -3.81 -9.12 24.94
N GLN A 282 -4.32 -10.09 25.69
CA GLN A 282 -3.53 -11.18 26.28
C GLN A 282 -3.65 -12.49 25.49
N ASP A 283 -4.61 -12.59 24.56
CA ASP A 283 -4.78 -13.80 23.77
C ASP A 283 -3.56 -14.04 22.86
N PRO A 284 -3.06 -15.29 22.79
CA PRO A 284 -1.92 -15.63 21.96
C PRO A 284 -2.26 -15.39 20.48
N ALA A 285 -1.36 -14.74 19.78
CA ALA A 285 -1.46 -14.48 18.35
C ALA A 285 -0.05 -14.50 17.76
N ARG A 286 0.13 -15.18 16.62
CA ARG A 286 1.41 -15.17 15.90
C ARG A 286 1.55 -13.88 15.09
N LEU A 287 1.65 -12.76 15.82
CA LEU A 287 1.58 -11.40 15.28
C LEU A 287 2.78 -10.57 15.73
N LEU A 288 3.49 -10.00 14.76
CA LEU A 288 4.47 -8.94 14.98
C LEU A 288 3.97 -7.64 14.33
N VAL A 289 3.74 -6.61 15.12
CA VAL A 289 3.45 -5.25 14.63
C VAL A 289 4.72 -4.41 14.72
N ILE A 290 5.11 -3.79 13.61
CA ILE A 290 6.27 -2.90 13.50
C ILE A 290 5.76 -1.52 13.11
N GLY A 291 5.94 -0.54 14.00
CA GLY A 291 5.64 0.87 13.73
C GLY A 291 6.92 1.66 13.54
N THR A 292 7.00 2.54 12.54
CA THR A 292 8.07 3.55 12.47
C THR A 292 7.50 4.92 12.81
N TYR A 293 8.22 5.71 13.60
CA TYR A 293 7.79 7.06 13.93
C TYR A 293 8.97 8.01 14.14
N ARG A 294 8.66 9.31 14.09
CA ARG A 294 9.60 10.38 14.44
C ARG A 294 9.20 10.88 15.82
N PRO A 295 10.11 10.90 16.81
CA PRO A 295 9.84 11.63 18.02
C PRO A 295 9.62 13.09 17.62
N VAL A 296 8.45 13.63 17.92
CA VAL A 296 8.20 15.06 17.78
C VAL A 296 8.94 15.71 18.94
N ASP A 297 9.84 16.66 18.67
CA ASP A 297 10.39 17.49 19.73
C ASP A 297 9.20 18.20 20.38
N ALA A 298 8.82 17.73 21.57
CA ALA A 298 7.96 18.50 22.44
C ALA A 298 8.78 19.73 22.86
N ILE A 299 8.72 20.79 22.05
CA ILE A 299 9.08 22.12 22.51
C ILE A 299 8.03 22.48 23.55
N LEU A 300 8.32 22.12 24.81
CA LEU A 300 7.69 22.74 25.96
C LEU A 300 8.13 24.21 25.93
N SER A 301 7.32 25.06 25.30
CA SER A 301 7.36 26.51 25.45
C SER A 301 6.33 26.94 26.48
#